data_AF-A0A1G5SKY5-F1
#
_entry.id   AF-A0A1G5SKY5-F1
#
_cell.length_a   1.000
_cell.length_b   1.000
_cell.length_c   1.000
_cell.angle_alpha   90.00
_cell.angle_beta   90.00
_cell.angle_gamma   90.00
#
_symmetry.space_group_name_H-M   'P 1'
#
loop_
_entity.id
_entity.type
_entity.pdbx_description
1 polymer ?
#
loop_
_entity_poly.entity_id
_entity_poly.type
_entity_poly.pdbx_seq_one_letter_code
_entity_poly.pdbx_strand_id
1 'polypeptide(L)'
;MPEILLLNGTVYWGRVIRIGLYYIMKLMKGAGHCLGTCDKRYYLGREVAKPGDHLVITGLLGGFPGAHLLIKGEDVYGRSDRESLLNILTDPTARINEGRYMEETRVATASCDLSDGLADALSHFCKDTIGITIDEASLPMRPLAREAAAKTLCKLHKLAFGAGDWAVAFTVPDKGMKLLQRGKYEGLRLSSIGQFNESGQKLIKRLDGTVERAPEFVNEQFVKRLEDERNYFELFY
;
A
#
# COMPACT_ATOMS: atom_id res chain seq x y z
N MET A 1 18.03 -16.04 -20.57
CA MET A 1 17.80 -17.49 -20.52
C MET A 1 17.17 -17.80 -19.17
N PRO A 2 16.08 -18.59 -19.10
CA PRO A 2 15.50 -18.98 -17.81
C PRO A 2 16.45 -19.94 -17.10
N GLU A 3 16.79 -19.65 -15.85
CA GLU A 3 17.58 -20.55 -15.00
C GLU A 3 16.63 -21.57 -14.34
N ILE A 4 16.94 -22.86 -14.52
CA ILE A 4 16.22 -23.96 -13.88
C ILE A 4 16.89 -24.25 -12.54
N LEU A 5 16.17 -24.09 -11.43
CA LEU A 5 16.62 -24.53 -10.11
C LEU A 5 15.91 -25.83 -9.72
N LEU A 6 16.69 -26.88 -9.46
CA LEU A 6 16.22 -28.17 -8.94
C LEU A 6 16.46 -28.22 -7.42
N LEU A 7 15.39 -28.30 -6.65
CA LEU A 7 15.41 -28.63 -5.22
C LEU A 7 14.41 -29.76 -4.97
N ASN A 8 14.86 -30.87 -4.39
CA ASN A 8 14.06 -32.07 -4.10
C ASN A 8 13.26 -32.64 -5.29
N GLY A 9 13.86 -32.68 -6.49
CA GLY A 9 13.28 -33.37 -7.65
C GLY A 9 12.12 -32.66 -8.33
N THR A 10 11.80 -31.41 -7.97
CA THR A 10 10.75 -30.61 -8.63
C THR A 10 11.37 -29.43 -9.38
N VAL A 11 10.96 -29.24 -10.64
CA VAL A 11 11.44 -28.18 -11.54
C VAL A 11 10.54 -26.94 -11.44
N TYR A 12 11.11 -25.77 -11.15
CA TYR A 12 10.39 -24.50 -11.06
C TYR A 12 10.75 -23.55 -12.21
N TRP A 13 9.76 -22.80 -12.69
CA TRP A 13 9.89 -21.75 -13.73
C TRP A 13 9.59 -20.37 -13.12
N GLY A 14 10.59 -19.48 -13.04
CA GLY A 14 10.39 -18.13 -12.51
C GLY A 14 11.67 -17.27 -12.49
N ARG A 15 11.51 -15.96 -12.37
CA ARG A 15 12.62 -14.98 -12.30
C ARG A 15 13.19 -14.98 -10.88
N VAL A 16 14.37 -15.54 -10.69
CA VAL A 16 15.10 -15.51 -9.42
C VAL A 16 15.71 -14.12 -9.25
N ILE A 17 15.29 -13.37 -8.23
CA ILE A 17 15.97 -12.14 -7.81
C ILE A 17 16.87 -12.49 -6.61
N ARG A 18 18.18 -12.47 -6.82
CA ARG A 18 19.19 -12.74 -5.80
C ARG A 18 19.51 -11.45 -5.04
N ILE A 19 19.26 -11.44 -3.72
CA ILE A 19 19.68 -10.35 -2.83
C ILE A 19 20.43 -11.01 -1.66
N GLY A 20 21.76 -11.07 -1.73
CA GLY A 20 22.56 -11.80 -0.75
C GLY A 20 22.34 -13.33 -0.78
N LEU A 21 22.05 -13.94 0.38
CA LEU A 21 21.88 -15.40 0.57
C LEU A 21 20.45 -15.91 0.32
N TYR A 22 19.56 -15.10 -0.27
CA TYR A 22 18.11 -15.38 -0.33
C TYR A 22 17.56 -15.52 -1.76
N TYR A 23 16.43 -16.22 -1.88
CA TYR A 23 15.64 -16.44 -3.10
C TYR A 23 14.15 -16.10 -2.84
N ILE A 24 13.52 -15.33 -3.73
CA ILE A 24 12.06 -15.09 -3.72
C ILE A 24 11.47 -15.69 -5.00
N MET A 25 10.42 -16.51 -4.86
CA MET A 25 9.77 -17.23 -5.95
C MET A 25 8.27 -16.88 -6.00
N LYS A 26 7.75 -16.59 -7.19
CA LYS A 26 6.33 -16.30 -7.45
C LYS A 26 5.65 -17.54 -8.05
N LEU A 27 4.62 -18.07 -7.41
CA LEU A 27 3.82 -19.21 -7.89
C LEU A 27 2.44 -18.72 -8.40
N MET A 28 1.96 -19.27 -9.54
CA MET A 28 0.67 -18.91 -10.15
C MET A 28 -0.57 -19.56 -9.50
N LYS A 29 -0.36 -20.53 -8.61
CA LYS A 29 -1.29 -21.01 -7.56
C LYS A 29 -0.38 -21.66 -6.52
N GLY A 30 -0.19 -21.03 -5.37
CA GLY A 30 0.70 -21.60 -4.37
C GLY A 30 0.94 -20.67 -3.19
N ALA A 31 1.08 -21.27 -2.01
CA ALA A 31 1.60 -20.59 -0.84
C ALA A 31 3.08 -20.25 -1.10
N GLY A 32 3.42 -18.97 -1.10
CA GLY A 32 4.80 -18.51 -0.98
C GLY A 32 5.20 -18.47 0.49
N HIS A 33 6.41 -18.92 0.80
CA HIS A 33 7.00 -18.72 2.13
C HIS A 33 8.23 -17.83 1.97
N CYS A 34 8.39 -16.87 2.88
CA CYS A 34 9.59 -16.06 3.00
C CYS A 34 10.11 -16.14 4.44
N LEU A 35 11.44 -16.14 4.59
CA LEU A 35 12.09 -16.05 5.89
C LEU A 35 13.03 -14.85 5.88
N GLY A 36 12.95 -14.03 6.92
CA GLY A 36 13.80 -12.86 7.12
C GLY A 36 14.34 -12.80 8.55
N THR A 37 15.33 -11.95 8.75
CA THR A 37 15.92 -11.67 10.07
C THR A 37 15.80 -10.19 10.38
N CYS A 38 15.65 -9.84 11.66
CA CYS A 38 15.67 -8.47 12.15
C CYS A 38 16.45 -8.40 13.48
N ASP A 39 16.84 -7.19 13.90
CA ASP A 39 17.31 -6.99 15.27
C ASP A 39 16.19 -7.38 16.26
N LYS A 40 16.48 -8.27 17.22
CA LYS A 40 15.51 -8.72 18.23
C LYS A 40 14.90 -7.57 19.05
N ARG A 41 15.58 -6.42 19.11
CA ARG A 41 15.13 -5.23 19.84
C ARG A 41 14.31 -4.28 18.97
N TYR A 42 14.18 -4.54 17.68
CA TYR A 42 13.46 -3.69 16.75
C TYR A 42 12.89 -4.53 15.60
N TYR A 43 11.63 -4.89 15.77
CA TYR A 43 10.76 -5.39 14.73
C TYR A 43 9.57 -4.44 14.62
N LEU A 44 8.96 -4.35 13.43
CA LEU A 44 7.80 -3.50 13.20
C LEU A 44 6.56 -4.38 13.00
N GLY A 45 5.67 -4.38 13.97
CA GLY A 45 4.36 -5.01 13.88
C GLY A 45 3.29 -4.06 13.32
N ARG A 46 2.06 -4.57 13.21
CA ARG A 46 0.85 -3.79 12.87
C ARG A 46 0.19 -3.24 14.15
N GLU A 47 1.02 -2.68 15.02
CA GLU A 47 0.62 -2.23 16.36
C GLU A 47 -0.30 -1.01 16.28
N VAL A 48 -1.11 -0.82 17.31
CA VAL A 48 -2.01 0.34 17.41
C VAL A 48 -1.17 1.61 17.54
N ALA A 49 -1.50 2.63 16.76
CA ALA A 49 -0.81 3.92 16.79
C ALA A 49 -1.08 4.67 18.09
N LYS A 50 -0.20 5.63 18.44
CA LYS A 50 -0.43 6.52 19.58
C LYS A 50 -0.99 7.86 19.12
N PRO A 51 -1.83 8.54 19.92
CA PRO A 51 -2.22 9.92 19.62
C PRO A 51 -1.00 10.81 19.46
N GLY A 52 -1.02 11.66 18.43
CA GLY A 52 0.10 12.52 18.04
C GLY A 52 1.12 11.87 17.10
N ASP A 53 1.10 10.54 16.92
CA ASP A 53 1.90 9.89 15.88
C ASP A 53 1.42 10.33 14.49
N HIS A 54 2.33 10.34 13.54
CA HIS A 54 2.06 10.61 12.13
C HIS A 54 1.92 9.31 11.35
N LEU A 55 1.00 9.28 10.40
CA LEU A 55 0.96 8.25 9.37
C LEU A 55 1.82 8.68 8.19
N VAL A 56 2.80 7.87 7.83
CA VAL A 56 3.70 8.12 6.71
C VAL A 56 3.57 7.00 5.68
N ILE A 57 3.43 7.39 4.42
CA ILE A 57 3.43 6.49 3.27
C ILE A 57 4.77 6.58 2.57
N THR A 58 5.34 5.42 2.26
CA THR A 58 6.45 5.29 1.31
C THR A 58 6.02 4.50 0.07
N GLY A 59 6.15 5.14 -1.09
CA GLY A 59 5.60 4.67 -2.35
C GLY A 59 4.53 5.60 -2.92
N LEU A 60 3.69 5.08 -3.81
CA LEU A 60 2.59 5.80 -4.45
C LEU A 60 1.30 4.99 -4.34
N LEU A 61 0.17 5.69 -4.25
CA LEU A 61 -1.17 5.12 -4.08
C LEU A 61 -2.02 5.22 -5.35
N GLY A 62 -3.05 4.38 -5.42
CA GLY A 62 -4.08 4.32 -6.46
C GLY A 62 -3.61 3.73 -7.78
N GLY A 63 -2.42 3.14 -7.84
CA GLY A 63 -1.84 2.59 -9.05
C GLY A 63 -2.61 1.36 -9.53
N PHE A 64 -2.82 0.40 -8.63
CA PHE A 64 -3.54 -0.83 -8.94
C PHE A 64 -5.03 -0.61 -9.24
N PRO A 65 -5.83 0.04 -8.38
CA PRO A 65 -7.24 0.29 -8.68
C PRO A 65 -7.40 1.21 -9.91
N GLY A 66 -6.49 2.18 -10.10
CA GLY A 66 -6.50 3.03 -11.29
C GLY A 66 -6.23 2.26 -12.59
N ALA A 67 -5.21 1.39 -12.61
CA ALA A 67 -4.91 0.55 -13.77
C ALA A 67 -6.06 -0.39 -14.10
N HIS A 68 -6.68 -1.00 -13.08
CA HIS A 68 -7.84 -1.86 -13.24
C HIS A 68 -9.04 -1.14 -13.87
N LEU A 69 -9.38 0.04 -13.36
CA LEU A 69 -10.48 0.85 -13.90
C LEU A 69 -10.24 1.24 -15.37
N LEU A 70 -9.02 1.67 -15.69
CA LEU A 70 -8.67 2.08 -17.05
C LEU A 70 -8.68 0.90 -18.04
N ILE A 71 -8.30 -0.31 -17.61
CA ILE A 71 -8.42 -1.53 -18.44
C ILE A 71 -9.89 -1.90 -18.66
N LYS A 72 -10.73 -1.81 -17.63
CA LYS A 72 -12.17 -2.13 -17.71
C LYS A 72 -12.97 -1.14 -18.54
N GLY A 73 -12.49 0.10 -18.68
CA GLY A 73 -13.17 1.15 -19.44
C GLY A 73 -13.17 0.95 -20.95
N GLU A 74 -12.55 -0.14 -21.47
CA GLU A 74 -12.45 -0.68 -22.84
C GLU A 74 -12.13 0.27 -24.03
N ASP A 75 -12.35 1.59 -23.94
CA ASP A 75 -12.46 2.47 -25.11
C ASP A 75 -11.32 3.49 -25.31
N VAL A 76 -10.26 3.51 -24.49
CA VAL A 76 -9.36 4.70 -24.46
C VAL A 76 -7.87 4.42 -24.75
N TYR A 77 -7.38 3.17 -24.72
CA TYR A 77 -5.94 2.92 -24.77
C TYR A 77 -5.48 1.98 -25.88
N GLY A 78 -4.39 2.38 -26.55
CA GLY A 78 -3.66 1.54 -27.49
C GLY A 78 -2.96 0.36 -26.79
N ARG A 79 -2.47 -0.60 -27.60
CA ARG A 79 -1.82 -1.84 -27.11
C ARG A 79 -0.61 -1.58 -26.19
N SER A 80 0.18 -0.54 -26.46
CA SER A 80 1.35 -0.15 -25.65
C SER A 80 0.97 0.33 -24.25
N ASP A 81 -0.12 1.09 -24.15
CA ASP A 81 -0.59 1.60 -22.87
C ASP A 81 -1.20 0.48 -22.05
N ARG A 82 -1.96 -0.43 -22.68
CA ARG A 82 -2.54 -1.60 -22.00
C ARG A 82 -1.47 -2.52 -21.37
N GLU A 83 -0.33 -2.73 -22.03
CA GLU A 83 0.77 -3.53 -21.47
C GLU A 83 1.36 -2.87 -20.21
N SER A 84 1.53 -1.54 -20.23
CA SER A 84 2.00 -0.79 -19.06
C SER A 84 1.03 -0.90 -17.86
N LEU A 85 -0.28 -0.88 -18.12
CA LEU A 85 -1.32 -1.07 -17.09
C LEU A 85 -1.28 -2.49 -16.53
N LEU A 86 -1.13 -3.50 -17.39
CA LEU A 86 -0.99 -4.89 -16.96
C LEU A 86 0.26 -5.11 -16.11
N ASN A 87 1.39 -4.47 -16.44
CA ASN A 87 2.60 -4.56 -15.64
C ASN A 87 2.39 -4.04 -14.22
N ILE A 88 1.62 -2.96 -14.04
CA ILE A 88 1.25 -2.46 -12.69
C ILE A 88 0.46 -3.51 -11.90
N LEU A 89 -0.44 -4.23 -12.56
CA LEU A 89 -1.29 -5.25 -11.91
C LEU A 89 -0.55 -6.57 -11.64
N THR A 90 0.47 -6.89 -12.43
CA THR A 90 1.06 -8.24 -12.47
C THR A 90 2.51 -8.30 -12.00
N ASP A 91 3.21 -7.17 -11.88
CA ASP A 91 4.63 -7.12 -11.47
C ASP A 91 4.86 -6.17 -10.28
N PRO A 92 4.31 -6.48 -9.09
CA PRO A 92 4.55 -5.67 -7.90
C PRO A 92 6.01 -5.79 -7.44
N THR A 93 6.59 -4.66 -7.05
CA THR A 93 7.97 -4.61 -6.52
C THR A 93 7.95 -4.58 -5.00
N ALA A 94 8.64 -5.52 -4.36
CA ALA A 94 8.81 -5.55 -2.90
C ALA A 94 9.61 -4.33 -2.40
N ARG A 95 9.13 -3.69 -1.33
CA ARG A 95 9.66 -2.44 -0.76
C ARG A 95 10.78 -2.68 0.25
N ILE A 96 11.84 -3.35 -0.19
CA ILE A 96 12.94 -3.79 0.69
C ILE A 96 13.77 -2.60 1.18
N ASN A 97 14.03 -1.62 0.31
CA ASN A 97 14.81 -0.44 0.67
C ASN A 97 14.10 0.41 1.71
N GLU A 98 12.78 0.51 1.60
CA GLU A 98 11.91 1.17 2.56
C GLU A 98 11.93 0.47 3.94
N GLY A 99 11.89 -0.87 3.96
CA GLY A 99 12.03 -1.65 5.18
C GLY A 99 13.39 -1.44 5.86
N ARG A 100 14.47 -1.53 5.09
CA ARG A 100 15.83 -1.25 5.57
C ARG A 100 15.98 0.16 6.12
N TYR A 101 15.38 1.12 5.44
CA TYR A 101 15.37 2.51 5.87
C TYR A 101 14.74 2.67 7.26
N MET A 102 13.58 2.05 7.49
CA MET A 102 12.93 2.09 8.81
C MET A 102 13.76 1.37 9.88
N GLU A 103 14.47 0.29 9.51
CA GLU A 103 15.37 -0.42 10.41
C GLU A 103 16.58 0.44 10.81
N GLU A 104 17.25 1.05 9.83
CA GLU A 104 18.47 1.86 10.02
C GLU A 104 18.19 3.14 10.81
N THR A 105 17.05 3.79 10.54
CA THR A 105 16.69 5.05 11.21
C THR A 105 15.98 4.89 12.53
N ARG A 106 15.37 3.74 12.79
CA ARG A 106 14.61 3.44 14.02
C ARG A 106 13.48 4.44 14.32
N VAL A 107 12.96 5.12 13.29
CA VAL A 107 11.94 6.18 13.44
C VAL A 107 10.50 5.66 13.44
N ALA A 108 10.28 4.47 12.88
CA ALA A 108 8.96 3.87 12.80
C ALA A 108 8.59 3.16 14.11
N THR A 109 7.32 3.21 14.48
CA THR A 109 6.78 2.47 15.64
C THR A 109 5.95 1.27 15.22
N ALA A 110 5.21 1.37 14.11
CA ALA A 110 4.44 0.28 13.51
C ALA A 110 4.52 0.40 11.98
N SER A 111 4.26 -0.70 11.27
CA SER A 111 4.29 -0.73 9.80
C SER A 111 3.31 -1.75 9.24
N CYS A 112 2.76 -1.45 8.06
CA CYS A 112 1.91 -2.33 7.28
C CYS A 112 2.20 -2.13 5.79
N ASP A 113 2.44 -3.20 5.06
CA ASP A 113 2.39 -3.15 3.60
C ASP A 113 0.95 -2.99 3.13
N LEU A 114 0.76 -2.25 2.04
CA LEU A 114 -0.55 -1.91 1.49
C LEU A 114 -0.96 -2.89 0.38
N SER A 115 -0.84 -4.19 0.67
CA SER A 115 -1.39 -5.26 -0.16
C SER A 115 -2.91 -5.20 -0.21
N ASP A 116 -3.54 -5.02 0.96
CA ASP A 116 -5.00 -4.97 1.14
C ASP A 116 -5.54 -3.53 1.18
N GLY A 117 -4.63 -2.56 1.07
CA GLY A 117 -4.94 -1.15 0.89
C GLY A 117 -4.83 -0.31 2.16
N LEU A 118 -4.91 1.00 1.99
CA LEU A 118 -4.78 1.94 3.10
C LEU A 118 -5.93 1.81 4.10
N ALA A 119 -7.15 1.51 3.64
CA ALA A 119 -8.29 1.30 4.54
C ALA A 119 -8.06 0.13 5.52
N ASP A 120 -7.49 -0.98 5.03
CA ASP A 120 -7.14 -2.14 5.84
C ASP A 120 -6.02 -1.80 6.84
N ALA A 121 -4.95 -1.14 6.37
CA ALA A 121 -3.86 -0.69 7.25
C ALA A 121 -4.36 0.22 8.39
N LEU A 122 -5.30 1.13 8.10
CA LEU A 122 -5.93 1.96 9.13
C LEU A 122 -6.76 1.15 10.13
N SER A 123 -7.33 0.00 9.75
CA SER A 123 -8.02 -0.89 10.69
C SER A 123 -7.08 -1.53 11.71
N HIS A 124 -5.81 -1.70 11.35
CA HIS A 124 -4.79 -2.18 12.27
C HIS A 124 -4.30 -1.08 13.21
N PHE A 125 -4.02 0.12 12.67
CA PHE A 125 -3.46 1.23 13.43
C PHE A 125 -4.48 1.96 14.32
N CYS A 126 -5.74 2.04 13.89
CA CYS A 126 -6.83 2.67 14.63
C CYS A 126 -7.68 1.60 15.34
N LYS A 127 -7.46 1.41 16.64
CA LYS A 127 -8.30 0.58 17.51
C LYS A 127 -8.82 1.39 18.69
N ASP A 128 -9.93 0.95 19.26
CA ASP A 128 -10.56 1.55 20.43
C ASP A 128 -10.82 3.06 20.22
N THR A 129 -10.15 3.92 20.99
CA THR A 129 -10.29 5.38 20.93
C THR A 129 -9.33 6.05 19.94
N ILE A 130 -8.47 5.27 19.27
CA ILE A 130 -7.48 5.81 18.34
C ILE A 130 -8.12 6.07 16.98
N GLY A 131 -8.19 7.34 16.60
CA GLY A 131 -8.60 7.83 15.29
C GLY A 131 -7.43 8.43 14.49
N ILE A 132 -7.74 8.94 13.30
CA ILE A 132 -6.81 9.66 12.45
C ILE A 132 -7.56 10.69 11.59
N THR A 133 -6.92 11.82 11.32
CA THR A 133 -7.36 12.74 10.26
C THR A 133 -6.32 12.76 9.15
N ILE A 134 -6.71 12.31 7.96
CA ILE A 134 -5.90 12.27 6.75
C ILE A 134 -6.15 13.56 5.96
N ASP A 135 -5.08 14.16 5.42
CA ASP A 135 -5.18 15.29 4.49
C ASP A 135 -5.15 14.77 3.05
N GLU A 136 -6.23 14.94 2.29
CA GLU A 136 -6.27 14.51 0.89
C GLU A 136 -5.14 15.11 0.04
N ALA A 137 -4.75 16.36 0.32
CA ALA A 137 -3.72 17.05 -0.45
C ALA A 137 -2.34 16.39 -0.30
N SER A 138 -2.13 15.66 0.79
CA SER A 138 -0.87 15.00 1.11
C SER A 138 -0.73 13.59 0.55
N LEU A 139 -1.80 13.01 0.00
CA LEU A 139 -1.80 11.64 -0.52
C LEU A 139 -0.82 11.50 -1.71
N PRO A 140 0.17 10.59 -1.64
CA PRO A 140 1.14 10.42 -2.72
C PRO A 140 0.54 9.62 -3.87
N MET A 141 -0.29 10.26 -4.69
CA MET A 141 -0.98 9.59 -5.79
C MET A 141 -0.05 9.29 -6.97
N ARG A 142 -0.19 8.09 -7.54
CA ARG A 142 0.41 7.76 -8.84
C ARG A 142 -0.25 8.61 -9.94
N PRO A 143 0.49 9.11 -10.94
CA PRO A 143 -0.09 9.89 -12.04
C PRO A 143 -1.26 9.18 -12.73
N LEU A 144 -1.14 7.87 -12.96
CA LEU A 144 -2.18 7.03 -13.53
C LEU A 144 -3.49 7.02 -12.70
N ALA A 145 -3.40 7.10 -11.38
CA ALA A 145 -4.59 7.16 -10.52
C ALA A 145 -5.38 8.46 -10.76
N ARG A 146 -4.68 9.57 -11.02
CA ARG A 146 -5.29 10.86 -11.36
C ARG A 146 -5.99 10.79 -12.71
N GLU A 147 -5.36 10.15 -13.68
CA GLU A 147 -5.94 9.90 -15.00
C GLU A 147 -7.19 9.00 -14.89
N ALA A 148 -7.12 7.92 -14.12
CA ALA A 148 -8.25 7.06 -13.85
C ALA A 148 -9.41 7.83 -13.21
N ALA A 149 -9.16 8.64 -12.18
CA ALA A 149 -10.18 9.46 -11.54
C ALA A 149 -10.74 10.58 -12.44
N ALA A 150 -10.02 11.02 -13.47
CA ALA A 150 -10.51 12.01 -14.43
C ALA A 150 -11.36 11.37 -15.54
N LYS A 151 -10.98 10.16 -15.96
CA LYS A 151 -11.67 9.40 -17.02
C LYS A 151 -12.85 8.57 -16.51
N THR A 152 -12.85 8.26 -15.22
CA THR A 152 -13.92 7.53 -14.54
C THR A 152 -14.56 8.45 -13.52
N LEU A 153 -15.85 8.30 -13.25
CA LEU A 153 -16.54 9.08 -12.20
C LEU A 153 -16.07 8.72 -10.77
N CYS A 154 -14.97 7.95 -10.64
CA CYS A 154 -14.40 7.55 -9.36
C CYS A 154 -13.59 8.70 -8.74
N LYS A 155 -13.90 9.04 -7.49
CA LYS A 155 -13.14 10.06 -6.75
C LYS A 155 -11.71 9.59 -6.47
N LEU A 156 -10.73 10.46 -6.70
CA LEU A 156 -9.29 10.14 -6.58
C LEU A 156 -8.90 9.54 -5.22
N HIS A 157 -9.42 10.08 -4.12
CA HIS A 157 -9.13 9.55 -2.79
C HIS A 157 -9.65 8.12 -2.59
N LYS A 158 -10.76 7.72 -3.24
CA LYS A 158 -11.21 6.33 -3.13
C LYS A 158 -10.14 5.38 -3.68
N LEU A 159 -9.50 5.75 -4.81
CA LEU A 159 -8.40 4.98 -5.37
C LEU A 159 -7.20 4.89 -4.42
N ALA A 160 -6.92 5.95 -3.66
CA ALA A 160 -5.83 5.95 -2.68
C ALA A 160 -6.03 4.94 -1.55
N PHE A 161 -7.28 4.61 -1.24
CA PHE A 161 -7.65 3.68 -0.17
C PHE A 161 -7.83 2.24 -0.66
N GLY A 162 -7.76 2.02 -1.97
CA GLY A 162 -7.86 0.70 -2.58
C GLY A 162 -6.65 -0.19 -2.30
N ALA A 163 -6.81 -1.47 -2.63
CA ALA A 163 -5.81 -2.52 -2.44
C ALA A 163 -4.81 -2.61 -3.60
N GLY A 164 -3.70 -3.32 -3.36
CA GLY A 164 -2.76 -3.74 -4.40
C GLY A 164 -1.73 -2.68 -4.78
N ASP A 165 -1.44 -1.69 -3.96
CA ASP A 165 -0.36 -0.73 -4.29
C ASP A 165 1.02 -1.20 -3.83
N TRP A 166 1.07 -2.11 -2.84
CA TRP A 166 2.31 -2.57 -2.19
C TRP A 166 3.23 -1.41 -1.79
N ALA A 167 2.66 -0.22 -1.55
CA ALA A 167 3.30 0.84 -0.79
C ALA A 167 3.37 0.40 0.68
N VAL A 168 4.10 1.12 1.52
CA VAL A 168 4.17 0.82 2.95
C VAL A 168 3.66 2.02 3.72
N ALA A 169 2.76 1.75 4.66
CA ALA A 169 2.30 2.71 5.65
C ALA A 169 2.97 2.41 6.99
N PHE A 170 3.50 3.44 7.65
CA PHE A 170 4.14 3.29 8.94
C PHE A 170 3.86 4.49 9.84
N THR A 171 3.90 4.25 11.15
CA THR A 171 3.62 5.26 12.17
C THR A 171 4.93 5.85 12.67
N VAL A 172 4.95 7.16 12.92
CA VAL A 172 6.15 7.90 13.33
C VAL A 172 5.79 8.90 14.43
N PRO A 173 6.41 8.84 15.62
CA PRO A 173 6.21 9.85 16.64
C PRO A 173 6.65 11.24 16.16
N ASP A 174 6.06 12.32 16.69
CA ASP A 174 6.42 13.71 16.33
C ASP A 174 7.94 13.99 16.38
N LYS A 175 8.63 13.44 17.40
CA LYS A 175 10.10 13.55 17.50
C LYS A 175 10.83 12.87 16.33
N GLY A 176 10.30 11.75 15.82
CA GLY A 176 10.82 11.03 14.66
C GLY A 176 10.57 11.77 13.34
N MET A 177 9.48 12.53 13.23
CA MET A 177 9.19 13.34 12.04
C MET A 177 10.27 14.38 11.74
N LYS A 178 10.88 14.97 12.78
CA LYS A 178 12.00 15.92 12.61
C LYS A 178 13.24 15.24 12.03
N LEU A 179 13.47 13.97 12.36
CA LEU A 179 14.54 13.17 11.78
C LEU A 179 14.23 12.87 10.31
N LEU A 180 12.98 12.50 9.99
CA LEU A 180 12.51 12.35 8.61
C LEU A 180 12.78 13.61 7.77
N GLN A 181 12.44 14.80 8.26
CA GLN A 181 12.63 16.03 7.50
C GLN A 181 14.10 16.42 7.29
N ARG A 182 15.00 16.00 8.18
CA ARG A 182 16.43 16.37 8.15
C ARG A 182 17.29 15.39 7.36
N GLY A 183 16.88 14.12 7.28
CA GLY A 183 17.62 13.12 6.53
C GLY A 183 17.45 13.29 5.02
N LYS A 184 18.52 13.00 4.28
CA LYS A 184 18.44 12.81 2.83
C LYS A 184 18.22 11.33 2.56
N TYR A 185 17.09 10.98 1.97
CA TYR A 185 16.77 9.61 1.62
C TYR A 185 16.78 9.48 0.11
N GLU A 186 17.95 9.18 -0.44
CA GLU A 186 18.11 9.05 -1.88
C GLU A 186 17.15 7.97 -2.41
N GLY A 187 16.26 8.36 -3.32
CA GLY A 187 15.32 7.46 -3.97
C GLY A 187 14.05 7.10 -3.19
N LEU A 188 13.88 7.53 -1.93
CA LEU A 188 12.66 7.25 -1.16
C LEU A 188 11.70 8.44 -1.16
N ARG A 189 10.43 8.17 -1.42
CA ARG A 189 9.35 9.15 -1.32
C ARG A 189 8.61 8.92 -0.02
N LEU A 190 8.83 9.77 0.98
CA LEU A 190 8.12 9.74 2.25
C LEU A 190 7.05 10.83 2.28
N SER A 191 5.80 10.47 2.53
CA SER A 191 4.68 11.42 2.59
C SER A 191 3.94 11.24 3.91
N SER A 192 3.99 12.23 4.81
CA SER A 192 3.13 12.23 5.99
C SER A 192 1.74 12.62 5.54
N ILE A 193 0.77 11.74 5.75
CA ILE A 193 -0.59 11.90 5.21
C ILE A 193 -1.64 12.29 6.25
N GLY A 194 -1.28 12.27 7.52
CA GLY A 194 -2.22 12.54 8.61
C GLY A 194 -1.60 12.30 9.97
N GLN A 195 -2.35 12.63 11.00
CA GLN A 195 -1.95 12.48 12.40
C GLN A 195 -3.01 11.71 13.18
N PHE A 196 -2.56 10.73 13.96
CA PHE A 196 -3.40 9.94 14.86
C PHE A 196 -3.86 10.79 16.05
N ASN A 197 -5.07 10.53 16.53
CA ASN A 197 -5.73 11.31 17.57
C ASN A 197 -6.65 10.43 18.43
N GLU A 198 -7.30 11.02 19.43
CA GLU A 198 -8.20 10.31 20.37
C GLU A 198 -9.68 10.35 19.96
N SER A 199 -9.99 10.68 18.70
CA SER A 199 -11.38 10.81 18.26
C SER A 199 -12.10 9.48 18.08
N GLY A 200 -11.37 8.37 17.98
CA GLY A 200 -11.90 7.07 17.54
C GLY A 200 -12.43 7.05 16.09
N GLN A 201 -12.21 8.12 15.32
CA GLN A 201 -12.73 8.27 13.96
C GLN A 201 -11.61 8.26 12.92
N LYS A 202 -11.85 7.60 11.79
CA LYS A 202 -11.01 7.67 10.59
C LYS A 202 -11.62 8.72 9.65
N LEU A 203 -10.98 9.88 9.56
CA LEU A 203 -11.50 11.01 8.81
C LEU A 203 -10.54 11.39 7.67
N ILE A 204 -11.09 11.97 6.61
CA ILE A 204 -10.33 12.61 5.54
C ILE A 204 -10.78 14.05 5.38
N LYS A 205 -9.83 14.98 5.42
CA LYS A 205 -9.99 16.38 5.03
C LYS A 205 -9.80 16.49 3.53
N ARG A 206 -10.86 16.89 2.84
CA ARG A 206 -10.94 17.06 1.39
C ARG A 206 -10.23 18.33 0.94
N LEU A 207 -9.92 18.42 -0.36
CA LEU A 207 -9.31 19.61 -0.96
C LEU A 207 -10.13 20.90 -0.79
N ASP A 208 -11.46 20.80 -0.70
CA ASP A 208 -12.37 21.92 -0.46
C ASP A 208 -12.48 22.30 1.04
N GLY A 209 -11.73 21.61 1.91
CA GLY A 209 -11.73 21.81 3.35
C GLY A 209 -12.81 21.04 4.11
N THR A 210 -13.74 20.38 3.43
CA THR A 210 -14.73 19.52 4.08
C THR A 210 -14.06 18.32 4.75
N VAL A 211 -14.67 17.81 5.83
CA VAL A 211 -14.18 16.63 6.55
C VAL A 211 -15.26 15.57 6.52
N GLU A 212 -14.92 14.39 6.02
CA GLU A 212 -15.81 13.24 5.94
C GLU A 212 -15.14 11.98 6.47
N ARG A 213 -15.91 10.90 6.62
CA ARG A 213 -15.34 9.59 6.98
C ARG A 213 -14.42 9.11 5.86
N ALA A 214 -13.24 8.63 6.25
CA ALA A 214 -12.33 8.01 5.31
C ALA A 214 -12.98 6.75 4.70
N PRO A 215 -12.69 6.42 3.42
CA PRO A 215 -13.21 5.21 2.81
C PRO A 215 -12.88 3.96 3.62
N GLU A 216 -13.88 3.11 3.83
CA GLU A 216 -13.73 1.79 4.43
C GLU A 216 -13.85 0.74 3.32
N PHE A 217 -12.85 -0.13 3.22
CA PHE A 217 -12.85 -1.28 2.33
C PHE A 217 -12.51 -2.50 3.18
N VAL A 218 -13.38 -3.50 3.14
CA VAL A 218 -13.11 -4.80 3.77
C VAL A 218 -12.68 -5.73 2.65
N ASN A 219 -11.39 -6.02 2.56
CA ASN A 219 -10.86 -6.94 1.54
C ASN A 219 -10.89 -8.37 2.11
N GLU A 220 -12.09 -8.94 2.26
CA GLU A 220 -12.19 -10.36 2.58
C GLU A 220 -11.78 -11.15 1.34
N GLN A 221 -10.58 -11.73 1.39
CA GLN A 221 -10.22 -12.80 0.49
C GLN A 221 -11.23 -13.91 0.73
N PHE A 222 -12.30 -13.93 -0.08
CA PHE A 222 -12.89 -15.06 -0.78
C PHE A 222 -14.25 -14.63 -1.38
N VAL A 223 -14.20 -14.35 -2.69
CA VAL A 223 -15.25 -14.50 -3.71
C VAL A 223 -16.13 -13.30 -4.02
N LYS A 224 -17.04 -12.90 -3.15
CA LYS A 224 -18.13 -11.95 -3.43
C LYS A 224 -18.68 -11.51 -2.08
N ARG A 225 -19.31 -10.35 -1.96
CA ARG A 225 -20.00 -9.99 -0.72
C ARG A 225 -21.02 -11.08 -0.38
N LEU A 226 -20.95 -11.66 0.83
CA LEU A 226 -21.84 -12.74 1.26
C LEU A 226 -23.33 -12.33 1.28
N GLU A 227 -23.60 -11.03 1.40
CA GLU A 227 -24.95 -10.49 1.54
C GLU A 227 -25.67 -10.33 0.20
N ASP A 228 -24.93 -10.16 -0.90
CA ASP A 228 -25.53 -9.86 -2.21
C ASP A 228 -24.75 -10.36 -3.43
N GLU A 229 -23.73 -11.18 -3.23
CA GLU A 229 -22.91 -11.76 -4.27
C GLU A 229 -22.18 -10.76 -5.20
N ARG A 230 -22.10 -9.48 -4.83
CA ARG A 230 -21.49 -8.44 -5.67
C ARG A 230 -19.99 -8.29 -5.44
N ASN A 231 -19.34 -7.63 -6.40
CA ASN A 231 -17.89 -7.42 -6.38
C ASN A 231 -17.52 -6.25 -5.46
N TYR A 232 -16.44 -6.39 -4.67
CA TYR A 232 -15.89 -5.31 -3.84
C TYR A 232 -15.53 -4.03 -4.61
N PHE A 233 -15.25 -4.13 -5.91
CA PHE A 233 -15.04 -2.96 -6.78
C PHE A 233 -16.32 -2.15 -7.06
N GLU A 234 -17.50 -2.62 -6.67
CA GLU A 234 -18.75 -1.86 -6.80
C GLU A 234 -18.89 -0.78 -5.71
N LEU A 235 -18.03 -0.76 -4.68
CA LEU A 235 -17.97 0.31 -3.67
C LEU A 235 -17.42 1.65 -4.22
N PHE A 236 -16.82 1.61 -5.41
CA PHE A 236 -16.29 2.80 -6.07
C PHE A 236 -17.33 3.62 -6.82
N TYR A 237 -18.52 3.04 -7.06
CA TYR A 237 -19.65 3.68 -7.74
C TYR A 237 -20.68 4.21 -6.74
#